data_AF-A0A9D1B4A9-F1
#
_entry.id   AF-A0A9D1B4A9-F1
#
_cell.length_a   1.000
_cell.length_b   1.000
_cell.length_c   1.000
_cell.angle_alpha   90.00
_cell.angle_beta   90.00
_cell.angle_gamma   90.00
#
_symmetry.space_group_name_H-M   'P 1'
#
loop_
_entity.id
_entity.type
_entity.pdbx_description
1 polymer ?
#
loop_
_entity_poly.entity_id
_entity_poly.type
_entity_poly.pdbx_seq_one_letter_code
_entity_poly.pdbx_strand_id
1 'polypeptide(L)'
;AFERLCKLATRAGVEGVDFTVHAPLIEMSKADIVRTGTGLGVDYGLTVSCYAADAQGRACGRCDSCRLRARGFAEAGLPDPTHYQPDADAGTTQQA
;
A
#
# COMPACT_ATOMS: atom_id res chain seq x y z
N ALA A 1 17.69 -8.59 -11.69
CA ALA A 1 18.69 -8.50 -10.59
C ALA A 1 18.33 -9.40 -9.40
N PHE A 2 17.13 -9.29 -8.81
CA PHE A 2 16.71 -10.12 -7.67
C PHE A 2 16.67 -11.62 -7.96
N GLU A 3 16.23 -12.06 -9.14
CA GLU A 3 16.28 -13.49 -9.50
C GLU A 3 17.71 -14.04 -9.53
N ARG A 4 18.66 -13.27 -10.06
CA ARG A 4 20.09 -13.65 -10.04
C ARG A 4 20.62 -13.73 -8.61
N LEU A 5 20.19 -12.83 -7.72
CA LEU A 5 20.48 -12.91 -6.30
C LEU A 5 19.91 -14.20 -5.70
N CYS A 6 18.65 -14.54 -5.98
CA CYS A 6 18.03 -15.78 -5.50
C CYS A 6 18.79 -17.03 -5.96
N LYS A 7 19.25 -17.05 -7.23
CA LYS A 7 20.08 -18.15 -7.78
C LYS A 7 21.40 -18.34 -7.03
N LEU A 8 22.01 -17.26 -6.52
CA LEU A 8 23.33 -17.31 -5.87
C LEU A 8 23.27 -17.41 -4.35
N ALA A 9 22.23 -16.86 -3.72
CA ALA A 9 22.16 -16.64 -2.27
C ALA A 9 21.16 -17.56 -1.54
N THR A 10 20.49 -18.47 -2.26
CA THR A 10 19.58 -19.46 -1.65
C THR A 10 20.03 -20.88 -1.96
N ARG A 11 19.81 -21.80 -1.02
CA ARG A 11 20.08 -23.22 -1.20
C ARG A 11 19.36 -23.78 -2.44
N ALA A 12 18.06 -23.49 -2.57
CA ALA A 12 17.27 -23.92 -3.72
C ALA A 12 17.84 -23.39 -5.04
N GLY A 13 18.29 -22.13 -5.08
CA GLY A 13 18.92 -21.54 -6.25
C GLY A 13 20.22 -22.22 -6.66
N VAL A 14 21.11 -22.54 -5.70
CA VAL A 14 22.37 -23.24 -6.00
C VAL A 14 22.16 -24.72 -6.34
N GLU A 15 21.04 -25.31 -5.91
CA GLU A 15 20.61 -26.67 -6.28
C GLU A 15 19.81 -26.71 -7.60
N GLY A 16 19.67 -25.57 -8.31
CA GLY A 16 19.14 -25.51 -9.67
C GLY A 16 17.66 -25.12 -9.80
N VAL A 17 17.01 -24.67 -8.72
CA VAL A 17 15.64 -24.14 -8.80
C VAL A 17 15.64 -22.75 -9.44
N ASP A 18 14.81 -22.58 -10.47
CA ASP A 18 14.58 -21.28 -11.09
C ASP A 18 13.52 -20.47 -10.33
N PHE A 19 13.80 -19.18 -10.20
CA PHE A 19 12.90 -18.20 -9.59
C PHE A 19 12.37 -17.24 -10.64
N THR A 20 11.08 -16.88 -10.54
CA THR A 20 10.48 -15.75 -11.25
C THR A 20 10.03 -14.71 -10.23
N VAL A 21 10.47 -13.47 -10.38
CA VAL A 21 10.04 -12.35 -9.52
C VAL A 21 8.94 -11.57 -10.23
N HIS A 22 7.73 -11.67 -9.71
CA HIS A 22 6.62 -10.84 -10.15
C HIS A 22 6.58 -9.55 -9.33
N ALA A 23 6.77 -8.41 -10.00
CA ALA A 23 6.63 -7.08 -9.40
C ALA A 23 5.48 -6.30 -10.06
N PRO A 24 4.22 -6.77 -9.95
CA PRO A 24 3.10 -6.27 -10.75
C PRO A 24 2.76 -4.80 -10.49
N LEU A 25 3.20 -4.25 -9.36
CA LEU A 25 2.91 -2.87 -8.96
C LEU A 25 4.06 -1.89 -9.24
N ILE A 26 5.21 -2.34 -9.76
CA ILE A 26 6.44 -1.54 -9.78
C ILE A 26 6.35 -0.28 -10.63
N GLU A 27 5.59 -0.33 -11.73
CA GLU A 27 5.33 0.82 -12.61
C GLU A 27 4.03 1.56 -12.27
N MET A 28 3.27 1.09 -11.26
CA MET A 28 1.98 1.68 -10.93
C MET A 28 2.15 2.88 -10.00
N SER A 29 1.44 3.97 -10.30
CA SER A 29 1.24 5.03 -9.31
C SER A 29 0.37 4.55 -8.16
N LYS A 30 0.34 5.29 -7.04
CA LYS A 30 -0.53 4.94 -5.91
C LYS A 30 -2.01 4.96 -6.31
N ALA A 31 -2.42 5.89 -7.17
CA ALA A 31 -3.77 5.95 -7.70
C ALA A 31 -4.09 4.72 -8.58
N ASP A 32 -3.15 4.26 -9.40
CA ASP A 32 -3.34 3.05 -10.23
C ASP A 32 -3.45 1.80 -9.37
N ILE A 33 -2.67 1.71 -8.29
CA ILE A 33 -2.79 0.63 -7.29
C ILE A 33 -4.19 0.64 -6.68
N VAL A 34 -4.70 1.82 -6.27
CA VAL A 34 -6.05 1.96 -5.68
C VAL A 34 -7.14 1.54 -6.68
N ARG A 35 -7.08 2.01 -7.94
CA ARG A 35 -8.05 1.62 -8.99
C ARG A 35 -8.00 0.11 -9.25
N THR A 36 -6.80 -0.44 -9.38
CA THR A 36 -6.58 -1.87 -9.65
C THR A 36 -7.12 -2.72 -8.52
N GLY A 37 -6.76 -2.43 -7.27
CA GLY A 37 -7.26 -3.19 -6.12
C GLY A 37 -8.78 -3.08 -5.96
N THR A 38 -9.35 -1.90 -6.17
CA THR A 38 -10.81 -1.71 -6.15
C THR A 38 -11.49 -2.53 -7.24
N GLY A 39 -10.95 -2.53 -8.46
CA GLY A 39 -11.46 -3.35 -9.57
C GLY A 39 -11.36 -4.87 -9.32
N LEU A 40 -10.40 -5.29 -8.49
CA LEU A 40 -10.24 -6.68 -8.05
C LEU A 40 -11.10 -7.01 -6.80
N GLY A 41 -11.86 -6.06 -6.27
CA GLY A 41 -12.71 -6.27 -5.09
C GLY A 41 -11.97 -6.23 -3.75
N VAL A 42 -10.80 -5.59 -3.67
CA VAL A 42 -10.08 -5.41 -2.40
C VAL A 42 -10.86 -4.46 -1.49
N ASP A 43 -11.18 -4.93 -0.28
CA ASP A 43 -11.68 -4.07 0.77
C ASP A 43 -10.52 -3.31 1.44
N TYR A 44 -10.33 -2.06 1.02
CA TYR A 44 -9.28 -1.21 1.55
C TYR A 44 -9.50 -0.79 3.01
N GLY A 45 -10.71 -0.91 3.56
CA GLY A 45 -11.01 -0.64 4.97
C GLY A 45 -10.36 -1.66 5.91
N LEU A 46 -10.06 -2.86 5.41
CA LEU A 46 -9.35 -3.92 6.15
C LEU A 46 -7.83 -3.79 6.10
N THR A 47 -7.31 -2.80 5.37
CA THR A 47 -5.86 -2.63 5.14
C THR A 47 -5.27 -1.52 5.99
N VAL A 48 -4.05 -1.72 6.47
CA VAL A 48 -3.29 -0.71 7.21
C VAL A 48 -2.09 -0.26 6.38
N SER A 49 -1.93 1.06 6.24
CA SER A 49 -0.73 1.65 5.63
C SER A 49 0.03 2.56 6.59
N CYS A 50 -0.63 3.08 7.62
CA CYS A 50 -0.04 4.02 8.57
C CYS A 50 1.15 3.41 9.33
N TYR A 51 2.21 4.19 9.54
CA TYR A 51 3.37 3.79 10.34
C TYR A 51 3.17 3.94 11.85
N ALA A 52 2.18 4.74 12.26
CA ALA A 52 1.94 5.11 13.65
C ALA A 52 0.44 5.05 13.96
N ALA A 53 -0.21 3.96 13.57
CA ALA A 53 -1.60 3.72 13.93
C ALA A 53 -1.74 3.64 15.46
N ASP A 54 -2.88 4.08 16.00
CA ASP A 54 -3.12 3.98 17.43
C ASP A 54 -3.55 2.56 17.84
N ALA A 55 -3.81 2.36 19.13
CA ALA A 55 -4.27 1.08 19.66
C ALA A 55 -5.62 0.61 19.09
N GLN A 56 -6.39 1.50 18.46
CA GLN A 56 -7.65 1.19 17.78
C GLN A 56 -7.45 0.96 16.28
N GLY A 57 -6.21 1.01 15.78
CA GLY A 57 -5.87 0.85 14.37
C GLY A 57 -6.11 2.10 13.52
N ARG A 58 -6.45 3.25 14.11
CA ARG A 58 -6.69 4.49 13.37
C ARG A 58 -5.39 5.10 12.89
N ALA A 59 -5.36 5.51 11.63
CA ALA A 59 -4.21 6.09 10.98
C ALA A 59 -3.90 7.50 11.55
N CYS A 60 -2.62 7.80 11.77
CA CYS A 60 -2.19 9.08 12.35
C CYS A 60 -2.43 10.31 11.46
N GLY A 61 -2.65 10.14 10.15
CA GLY A 61 -2.86 11.24 9.19
C GLY A 61 -1.62 12.09 8.87
N ARG A 62 -0.52 11.99 9.64
CA ARG A 62 0.64 12.88 9.51
C ARG A 62 1.89 12.23 8.92
N CYS A 63 2.00 10.90 8.93
CA CYS A 63 3.14 10.20 8.33
C CYS A 63 3.04 10.16 6.80
N ASP A 64 4.18 9.97 6.13
CA ASP A 64 4.24 9.97 4.66
C ASP A 64 3.35 8.89 4.03
N SER A 65 3.23 7.72 4.66
CA SER A 65 2.33 6.67 4.18
C SER A 65 0.86 7.11 4.21
N CYS A 66 0.43 7.86 5.25
CA CYS A 66 -0.92 8.41 5.30
C CYS A 66 -1.15 9.43 4.18
N ARG A 67 -0.18 10.34 3.95
CA ARG A 67 -0.26 11.34 2.88
C ARG A 67 -0.32 10.70 1.50
N LEU A 68 0.56 9.72 1.24
CA LEU A 68 0.59 8.99 -0.02
C LEU A 68 -0.71 8.22 -0.26
N ARG A 69 -1.27 7.59 0.78
CA ARG A 69 -2.53 6.87 0.68
C ARG A 69 -3.69 7.80 0.39
N ALA A 70 -3.88 8.85 1.18
CA ALA A 70 -4.95 9.82 1.00
C ALA A 70 -4.89 10.46 -0.39
N ARG A 71 -3.69 10.88 -0.83
CA ARG A 71 -3.49 11.40 -2.18
C ARG A 71 -3.81 10.36 -3.26
N GLY A 72 -3.41 9.11 -3.06
CA GLY A 72 -3.71 8.02 -3.98
C GLY A 72 -5.21 7.78 -4.17
N PHE A 73 -6.00 7.80 -3.10
CA PHE A 73 -7.46 7.72 -3.19
C PHE A 73 -8.08 8.94 -3.87
N ALA A 74 -7.64 10.15 -3.51
CA ALA A 74 -8.10 11.39 -4.13
C ALA A 74 -7.82 11.42 -5.64
N GLU A 75 -6.59 11.09 -6.06
CA GLU A 75 -6.18 11.01 -7.47
C GLU A 75 -6.89 9.85 -8.21
N ALA A 76 -7.23 8.77 -7.52
CA ALA A 76 -8.02 7.67 -8.07
C ALA A 76 -9.49 8.06 -8.30
N GLY A 77 -9.97 9.16 -7.70
CA GLY A 77 -11.39 9.55 -7.72
C GLY A 77 -12.26 8.63 -6.88
N LEU A 78 -11.69 7.98 -5.86
CA LEU A 78 -12.35 6.99 -5.00
C LEU A 78 -12.33 7.47 -3.55
N PRO A 79 -13.38 7.19 -2.76
CA PRO A 79 -13.40 7.54 -1.34
C PRO A 79 -12.31 6.75 -0.59
N ASP A 80 -11.60 7.43 0.31
CA ASP A 80 -10.63 6.78 1.20
C ASP A 80 -11.35 6.15 2.41
N PRO A 81 -11.38 4.82 2.56
CA PRO A 81 -12.06 4.17 3.68
C PRO A 81 -11.24 4.20 4.98
N THR A 82 -10.10 4.90 5.02
CA THR A 82 -9.21 4.91 6.17
C THR A 82 -9.82 5.64 7.35
N HIS A 83 -9.87 4.97 8.51
CA HIS A 83 -10.22 5.61 9.77
C HIS A 83 -9.00 6.36 10.32
N TYR A 84 -9.07 7.69 10.34
CA TYR A 84 -8.01 8.54 10.89
C TYR A 84 -8.23 8.86 12.37
N GLN A 85 -7.13 9.18 13.07
CA GLN A 85 -7.17 9.68 14.44
C GLN A 85 -7.90 11.04 14.49
N PRO A 86 -8.59 11.38 15.59
CA PRO A 86 -9.38 12.61 15.69
C PRO A 86 -8.57 13.90 15.54
N ASP A 87 -7.28 13.85 15.87
CA ASP A 87 -6.33 14.95 15.77
C ASP A 87 -5.47 14.88 14.49
N ALA A 88 -5.81 14.03 13.52
CA ALA A 88 -5.17 14.04 12.21
C ALA A 88 -5.36 15.43 11.55
N ASP A 89 -4.30 16.00 10.99
CA ASP A 89 -4.34 17.34 10.41
C ASP A 89 -5.45 17.43 9.33
N ALA A 90 -6.21 18.55 9.34
CA ALA A 90 -7.41 18.81 8.55
C ALA A 90 -7.22 18.82 7.01
N GLY A 91 -6.01 18.55 6.50
CA GLY A 91 -5.74 18.34 5.08
C GLY A 91 -6.12 16.94 4.57
N THR A 92 -6.62 16.06 5.45
CA THR A 92 -7.02 14.67 5.14
C THR A 92 -8.54 14.60 5.24
N THR A 93 -9.22 15.20 4.27
CA THR A 93 -10.66 15.48 4.32
C THR A 93 -11.48 14.23 4.65
N GLN A 94 -12.02 14.24 5.86
CA GLN A 94 -13.16 13.44 6.28
C GLN A 94 -14.40 14.05 5.61
N GLN A 95 -14.98 13.36 4.62
CA GLN A 95 -16.39 13.52 4.25
C GLN A 95 -16.99 12.13 4.10
N ALA A 96 -17.94 11.87 5.00
CA ALA A 96 -18.90 10.78 4.94
C ALA A 96 -19.90 10.99 3.80
#